data_AF-A0A286T626-F1
#
_entry.id   AF-A0A286T626-F1
#
_cell.length_a   1.000
_cell.length_b   1.000
_cell.length_c   1.000
_cell.angle_alpha   90.00
_cell.angle_beta   90.00
_cell.angle_gamma   90.00
#
_symmetry.space_group_name_H-M   'P 1'
#
loop_
_entity.id
_entity.type
_entity.pdbx_description
1 polymer ?
#
loop_
_entity_poly.entity_id
_entity_poly.type
_entity_poly.pdbx_seq_one_letter_code
_entity_poly.pdbx_strand_id
1 'polypeptide(L)'
;FDDPKNNFVLASHPNAMKYGSIGGHLEASLAVNHVSTSGNDNRNGAFAVVIGQIHASTNEPLKILYRKLPNHKFGSLSWAYELNPSVQQQNELDKNGIKLRQDIHHNVFGQYNLQQSDADPIEGIKLGEIFSYQVDVTGDILHLTFTKNPTSQHQIIKTFVINLAKGNYQGHSIDQGYSQDWM
;
A
#
# COMPACT_ATOMS: atom_id res chain seq x y z
N PHE A 1 9.04 -16.09 -13.22
CA PHE A 1 9.22 -14.96 -12.29
C PHE A 1 10.68 -14.81 -11.91
N ASP A 2 11.43 -15.90 -11.73
CA ASP A 2 12.80 -15.86 -11.20
C ASP A 2 13.89 -15.31 -12.15
N ASP A 3 13.58 -15.00 -13.41
CA ASP A 3 14.54 -14.31 -14.29
C ASP A 3 14.60 -12.83 -13.89
N PRO A 4 15.77 -12.29 -13.48
CA PRO A 4 15.93 -10.89 -13.11
C PRO A 4 15.39 -9.91 -14.17
N LYS A 5 15.44 -10.27 -15.46
CA LYS A 5 14.95 -9.42 -16.55
C LYS A 5 13.43 -9.22 -16.58
N ASN A 6 12.68 -10.05 -15.86
CA ASN A 6 11.23 -9.92 -15.74
C ASN A 6 10.80 -9.02 -14.57
N ASN A 7 11.74 -8.58 -13.75
CA ASN A 7 11.51 -7.83 -12.51
C ASN A 7 12.22 -6.48 -12.59
N PHE A 8 11.86 -5.57 -11.69
CA PHE A 8 12.57 -4.33 -11.46
C PHE A 8 13.21 -4.31 -10.07
N VAL A 9 14.10 -3.34 -9.86
CA VAL A 9 14.78 -3.11 -8.58
C VAL A 9 14.91 -1.62 -8.30
N LEU A 10 15.23 -1.27 -7.06
CA LEU A 10 15.63 0.09 -6.69
C LEU A 10 17.02 0.41 -7.25
N ALA A 11 17.33 1.69 -7.41
CA ALA A 11 18.64 2.12 -7.91
C ALA A 11 19.81 1.70 -7.01
N SER A 12 19.57 1.62 -5.70
CA SER A 12 20.55 1.15 -4.70
C SER A 12 20.83 -0.35 -4.74
N HIS A 13 20.10 -1.13 -5.56
CA HIS A 13 20.30 -2.57 -5.62
C HIS A 13 21.70 -2.93 -6.15
N PRO A 14 22.50 -3.79 -5.47
CA PRO A 14 23.90 -4.04 -5.85
C PRO A 14 24.07 -4.62 -7.26
N ASN A 15 23.02 -5.25 -7.77
CA ASN A 15 22.98 -5.86 -9.09
C ASN A 15 21.97 -5.17 -10.02
N ALA A 16 21.67 -3.88 -9.83
CA ALA A 16 20.62 -3.17 -10.57
C ALA A 16 20.66 -3.39 -12.10
N MET A 17 21.86 -3.39 -12.68
CA MET A 17 22.09 -3.59 -14.11
C MET A 17 21.70 -4.97 -14.66
N LYS A 18 21.40 -5.96 -13.81
CA LYS A 18 20.97 -7.30 -14.23
C LYS A 18 19.45 -7.43 -14.39
N TYR A 19 18.69 -6.47 -13.87
CA TYR A 19 17.23 -6.51 -13.86
C TYR A 19 16.62 -5.81 -15.08
N GLY A 20 15.34 -6.05 -15.31
CA GLY A 20 14.62 -5.51 -16.48
C GLY A 20 14.50 -4.00 -16.46
N SER A 21 14.38 -3.41 -15.28
CA SER A 21 14.39 -1.95 -15.08
C SER A 21 14.86 -1.55 -13.68
N ILE A 22 15.20 -0.26 -13.56
CA ILE A 22 15.40 0.41 -12.28
C ILE A 22 14.19 1.30 -12.06
N GLY A 23 13.44 1.03 -10.99
CA GLY A 23 12.15 1.67 -10.75
C GLY A 23 11.05 1.21 -11.72
N GLY A 24 9.90 1.87 -11.63
CA GLY A 24 8.70 1.53 -12.37
C GLY A 24 7.57 2.51 -12.13
N HIS A 25 6.59 2.50 -13.04
CA HIS A 25 5.45 3.41 -13.01
C HIS A 25 4.15 2.65 -13.28
N LEU A 26 3.16 2.85 -12.42
CA LEU A 26 1.81 2.33 -12.57
C LEU A 26 0.81 3.47 -12.32
N GLU A 27 -0.06 3.70 -13.29
CA GLU A 27 -1.19 4.62 -13.16
C GLU A 27 -2.50 3.89 -13.42
N ALA A 28 -3.51 4.17 -12.59
CA ALA A 28 -4.85 3.63 -12.79
C ALA A 28 -5.91 4.68 -12.49
N SER A 29 -6.97 4.69 -13.30
CA SER A 29 -8.23 5.37 -13.02
C SER A 29 -9.34 4.33 -12.99
N LEU A 30 -10.00 4.17 -11.84
CA LEU A 30 -10.94 3.09 -11.61
C LEU A 30 -12.07 3.48 -10.67
N ALA A 31 -13.08 2.62 -10.60
CA ALA A 31 -14.11 2.65 -9.58
C ALA A 31 -14.22 1.27 -8.93
N VAL A 32 -14.33 1.24 -7.60
CA VAL A 32 -14.67 0.00 -6.89
C VAL A 32 -16.19 -0.13 -6.89
N ASN A 33 -16.72 -1.16 -7.57
CA ASN A 33 -18.16 -1.31 -7.72
C ASN A 33 -18.79 -2.13 -6.58
N HIS A 34 -18.03 -3.02 -5.96
CA HIS A 34 -18.50 -3.88 -4.88
C HIS A 34 -17.34 -4.35 -4.00
N VAL A 35 -17.60 -4.57 -2.72
CA VAL A 35 -16.73 -5.25 -1.75
C VAL A 35 -17.57 -6.26 -0.97
N SER A 36 -16.96 -7.23 -0.29
CA SER A 36 -17.74 -8.14 0.58
C SER A 36 -18.63 -7.36 1.55
N THR A 37 -19.82 -7.88 1.83
CA THR A 37 -20.77 -7.32 2.82
C THR A 37 -20.88 -8.17 4.08
N SER A 38 -20.15 -9.29 4.15
CA SER A 38 -20.02 -10.14 5.32
C SER A 38 -18.57 -10.20 5.81
N GLY A 39 -18.38 -10.38 7.12
CA GLY A 39 -17.07 -10.40 7.76
C GLY A 39 -17.10 -9.81 9.18
N ASN A 40 -15.94 -9.84 9.84
CA ASN A 40 -15.74 -9.20 11.14
C ASN A 40 -14.98 -7.89 10.92
N ASP A 41 -15.58 -6.76 11.27
CA ASP A 41 -15.06 -5.40 11.12
C ASP A 41 -13.82 -5.11 11.98
N ASN A 42 -13.60 -5.88 13.04
CA ASN A 42 -12.34 -5.87 13.79
C ASN A 42 -11.15 -6.40 12.97
N ARG A 43 -11.39 -6.99 11.79
CA ARG A 43 -10.35 -7.42 10.85
C ARG A 43 -10.28 -6.44 9.69
N ASN A 44 -9.16 -5.74 9.55
CA ASN A 44 -8.99 -4.73 8.49
C ASN A 44 -9.05 -5.28 7.06
N GLY A 45 -8.88 -6.59 6.87
CA GLY A 45 -9.09 -7.25 5.58
C GLY A 45 -10.56 -7.51 5.23
N ALA A 46 -11.48 -7.43 6.19
CA ALA A 46 -12.90 -7.57 5.92
C ALA A 46 -13.45 -6.31 5.22
N PHE A 47 -14.40 -6.51 4.30
CA PHE A 47 -15.03 -5.44 3.52
C PHE A 47 -14.05 -4.59 2.70
N ALA A 48 -12.86 -5.15 2.42
CA ALA A 48 -11.77 -4.48 1.74
C ALA A 48 -11.39 -5.20 0.44
N VAL A 49 -10.72 -4.46 -0.45
CA VAL A 49 -10.10 -4.97 -1.66
C VAL A 49 -8.77 -4.25 -1.87
N VAL A 50 -7.74 -5.01 -2.23
CA VAL A 50 -6.46 -4.46 -2.68
C VAL A 50 -6.58 -4.14 -4.17
N ILE A 51 -6.27 -2.91 -4.57
CA ILE A 51 -6.46 -2.42 -5.94
C ILE A 51 -5.16 -2.14 -6.69
N GLY A 52 -4.04 -2.06 -5.99
CA GLY A 52 -2.71 -1.88 -6.58
C GLY A 52 -1.63 -2.28 -5.57
N GLN A 53 -0.52 -2.84 -6.05
CA GLN A 53 0.56 -3.35 -5.22
C GLN A 53 1.92 -3.17 -5.88
N ILE A 54 2.96 -3.09 -5.06
CA ILE A 54 4.32 -3.53 -5.42
C ILE A 54 4.55 -4.77 -4.56
N HIS A 55 4.91 -5.88 -5.19
CA HIS A 55 5.20 -7.13 -4.50
C HIS A 55 6.68 -7.44 -4.70
N ALA A 56 7.47 -7.44 -3.63
CA ALA A 56 8.88 -7.81 -3.70
C ALA A 56 9.04 -9.35 -3.68
N SER A 57 10.23 -9.88 -3.39
CA SER A 57 10.41 -11.34 -3.35
C SER A 57 9.53 -12.04 -2.32
N THR A 58 9.34 -11.45 -1.12
CA THR A 58 8.54 -12.06 -0.05
C THR A 58 7.51 -11.15 0.64
N ASN A 59 7.68 -9.83 0.54
CA ASN A 59 6.88 -8.84 1.27
C ASN A 59 6.40 -7.75 0.30
N GLU A 60 5.43 -6.93 0.69
CA GLU A 60 4.89 -5.88 -0.18
C GLU A 60 5.30 -4.45 0.27
N PRO A 61 6.23 -3.79 -0.46
CA PRO A 61 6.54 -2.38 -0.24
C PRO A 61 5.33 -1.45 -0.35
N LEU A 62 4.29 -1.89 -1.07
CA LEU A 62 3.06 -1.14 -1.25
C LEU A 62 1.87 -2.07 -1.41
N LYS A 63 0.82 -1.83 -0.63
CA LYS A 63 -0.55 -2.28 -0.90
C LYS A 63 -1.48 -1.08 -0.88
N ILE A 64 -2.29 -0.87 -1.90
CA ILE A 64 -3.34 0.16 -1.93
C ILE A 64 -4.68 -0.52 -1.70
N LEU A 65 -5.40 -0.10 -0.66
CA LEU A 65 -6.63 -0.75 -0.20
C LEU A 65 -7.81 0.23 -0.25
N TYR A 66 -8.92 -0.24 -0.81
CA TYR A 66 -10.23 0.36 -0.62
C TYR A 66 -11.04 -0.52 0.35
N ARG A 67 -11.61 0.07 1.39
CA ARG A 67 -12.44 -0.63 2.38
C ARG A 67 -13.72 0.14 2.64
N LYS A 68 -14.87 -0.52 2.59
CA LYS A 68 -16.16 0.10 2.88
C LYS A 68 -17.02 -0.80 3.76
N LEU A 69 -17.40 -0.33 4.94
CA LEU A 69 -18.29 -1.10 5.82
C LEU A 69 -19.73 -1.18 5.25
N PRO A 70 -20.49 -2.23 5.60
CA PRO A 70 -21.85 -2.41 5.10
C PRO A 70 -22.80 -1.25 5.44
N ASN A 71 -22.65 -0.65 6.62
CA ASN A 71 -23.49 0.44 7.12
C ASN A 71 -23.00 1.85 6.75
N HIS A 72 -21.85 1.98 6.07
CA HIS A 72 -21.33 3.26 5.61
C HIS A 72 -21.76 3.55 4.18
N LYS A 73 -21.86 4.83 3.80
CA LYS A 73 -22.09 5.24 2.41
C LYS A 73 -20.78 5.40 1.65
N PHE A 74 -19.73 5.87 2.32
CA PHE A 74 -18.40 6.07 1.77
C PHE A 74 -17.44 4.98 2.25
N GLY A 75 -16.50 4.60 1.38
CA GLY A 75 -15.37 3.75 1.71
C GLY A 75 -14.10 4.57 1.95
N SER A 76 -13.19 4.01 2.73
CA SER A 76 -11.87 4.56 2.96
C SER A 76 -10.87 4.05 1.91
N LEU A 77 -10.05 4.95 1.40
CA LEU A 77 -8.85 4.64 0.63
C LEU A 77 -7.62 4.81 1.53
N SER A 78 -6.77 3.79 1.56
CA SER A 78 -5.53 3.77 2.33
C SER A 78 -4.45 3.03 1.56
N TRP A 79 -3.21 3.16 1.99
CA TRP A 79 -2.13 2.29 1.53
C TRP A 79 -1.32 1.79 2.72
N ALA A 80 -0.60 0.69 2.53
CA ALA A 80 0.25 0.08 3.54
C ALA A 80 1.65 -0.19 2.99
N TYR A 81 2.65 0.03 3.84
CA TYR A 81 4.03 -0.43 3.68
C TYR A 81 4.23 -1.62 4.61
N GLU A 82 4.55 -2.80 4.09
CA GLU A 82 4.97 -3.92 4.93
C GLU A 82 6.43 -3.73 5.34
N LEU A 83 6.75 -3.89 6.62
CA LEU A 83 8.15 -3.87 7.07
C LEU A 83 8.91 -5.04 6.42
N ASN A 84 10.18 -4.82 6.05
CA ASN A 84 11.02 -5.84 5.41
C ASN A 84 12.14 -6.34 6.33
N PRO A 85 11.84 -7.19 7.34
CA PRO A 85 12.87 -7.77 8.18
C PRO A 85 13.67 -8.84 7.45
N SER A 86 14.84 -9.18 8.01
CA SER A 86 15.65 -10.29 7.52
C SER A 86 14.86 -11.61 7.54
N VAL A 87 15.27 -12.58 6.72
CA VAL A 87 14.61 -13.90 6.61
C VAL A 87 14.46 -14.58 7.98
N GLN A 88 15.48 -14.46 8.84
CA GLN A 88 15.46 -15.03 10.18
C GLN A 88 14.40 -14.38 11.09
N GLN A 89 14.07 -13.12 10.82
CA GLN A 89 13.21 -12.30 11.67
C GLN A 89 11.77 -12.17 11.14
N GLN A 90 11.45 -12.73 9.96
CA GLN A 90 10.12 -12.59 9.34
C GLN A 90 8.96 -13.11 10.21
N ASN A 91 9.24 -14.11 11.06
CA ASN A 91 8.24 -14.71 11.96
C ASN A 91 8.50 -14.40 13.44
N GLU A 92 9.42 -13.48 13.73
CA GLU A 92 9.66 -13.06 15.11
C GLU A 92 8.42 -12.38 15.70
N LEU A 93 8.21 -12.62 17.00
CA LEU A 93 7.13 -12.06 17.78
C LEU A 93 7.71 -11.12 18.85
N ASP A 94 6.96 -10.07 19.19
CA ASP A 94 7.24 -9.26 20.36
C ASP A 94 6.90 -10.03 21.66
N LYS A 95 7.16 -9.39 22.81
CA LYS A 95 6.87 -9.95 24.14
C LYS A 95 5.40 -10.31 24.37
N ASN A 96 4.48 -9.79 23.55
CA ASN A 96 3.04 -10.03 23.64
C ASN A 96 2.56 -11.05 22.59
N GLY A 97 3.47 -11.65 21.81
CA GLY A 97 3.14 -12.60 20.77
C GLY A 97 2.66 -11.97 19.45
N ILE A 98 2.89 -10.67 19.25
CA ILE A 98 2.54 -9.96 18.01
C ILE A 98 3.69 -10.04 17.02
N LYS A 99 3.42 -10.40 15.76
CA LYS A 99 4.45 -10.43 14.71
C LYS A 99 5.13 -9.08 14.59
N LEU A 100 6.46 -9.10 14.56
CA LEU A 100 7.26 -7.90 14.33
C LEU A 100 7.08 -7.37 12.90
N ARG A 101 6.98 -8.28 11.92
CA ARG A 101 6.60 -7.94 10.54
C ARG A 101 5.13 -7.56 10.48
N GLN A 102 4.85 -6.33 10.08
CA GLN A 102 3.49 -5.79 10.02
C GLN A 102 3.34 -4.75 8.91
N ASP A 103 2.09 -4.51 8.53
CA ASP A 103 1.70 -3.43 7.65
C ASP A 103 1.58 -2.11 8.42
N ILE A 104 2.30 -1.08 7.95
CA ILE A 104 2.16 0.29 8.42
C ILE A 104 1.19 1.02 7.49
N HIS A 105 -0.01 1.30 8.01
CA HIS A 105 -1.10 1.89 7.23
C HIS A 105 -1.07 3.42 7.20
N HIS A 106 -1.46 3.97 6.06
CA HIS A 106 -1.56 5.41 5.80
C HIS A 106 -2.91 5.75 5.20
N ASN A 107 -3.61 6.68 5.82
CA ASN A 107 -4.92 7.14 5.37
C ASN A 107 -4.79 8.10 4.19
N VAL A 108 -5.50 7.81 3.11
CA VAL A 108 -5.65 8.73 1.97
C VAL A 108 -6.96 9.48 2.12
N PHE A 109 -8.10 8.82 1.93
CA PHE A 109 -9.43 9.41 2.11
C PHE A 109 -10.22 8.52 3.07
N GLY A 110 -10.66 9.03 4.22
CA GLY A 110 -11.22 8.20 5.29
C GLY A 110 -10.16 7.64 6.24
N GLN A 111 -10.52 6.59 6.97
CA GLN A 111 -9.65 5.88 7.92
C GLN A 111 -9.65 4.36 7.64
N TYR A 112 -8.47 3.72 7.68
CA TYR A 112 -8.31 2.32 7.30
C TYR A 112 -8.94 1.30 8.27
N ASN A 113 -9.05 1.66 9.56
CA ASN A 113 -9.38 0.76 10.67
C ASN A 113 -10.80 0.96 11.23
N LEU A 114 -11.70 1.59 10.47
CA LEU A 114 -13.07 1.81 10.92
C LEU A 114 -13.80 0.50 11.23
N GLN A 115 -14.63 0.57 12.27
CA GLN A 115 -15.58 -0.44 12.73
C GLN A 115 -17.02 0.03 12.48
N GLN A 116 -17.99 -0.88 12.59
CA GLN A 116 -19.39 -0.58 12.30
C GLN A 116 -19.97 0.49 13.23
N SER A 117 -19.43 0.61 14.45
CA SER A 117 -19.80 1.65 15.41
C SER A 117 -19.29 3.04 15.05
N ASP A 118 -18.31 3.15 14.15
CA ASP A 118 -17.72 4.43 13.78
C ASP A 118 -18.60 5.18 12.77
N ALA A 119 -18.43 6.50 12.73
CA ALA A 119 -19.12 7.35 11.77
C ALA A 119 -18.69 7.05 10.33
N ASP A 120 -19.61 7.31 9.39
CA ASP A 120 -19.36 7.23 7.95
C ASP A 120 -18.23 8.21 7.54
N PRO A 121 -17.16 7.77 6.85
CA PRO A 121 -16.06 8.65 6.48
C PRO A 121 -16.46 9.55 5.29
N ILE A 122 -17.06 10.70 5.58
CA ILE A 122 -17.64 11.60 4.57
C ILE A 122 -16.64 12.10 3.52
N GLU A 123 -15.35 12.13 3.86
CA GLU A 123 -14.24 12.46 2.95
C GLU A 123 -13.82 11.30 2.04
N GLY A 124 -14.28 10.08 2.32
CA GLY A 124 -14.02 8.84 1.59
C GLY A 124 -14.64 8.79 0.18
N ILE A 125 -14.56 7.64 -0.47
CA ILE A 125 -14.95 7.41 -1.88
C ILE A 125 -16.15 6.47 -1.91
N LYS A 126 -17.19 6.77 -2.69
CA LYS A 126 -18.34 5.85 -2.82
C LYS A 126 -18.03 4.67 -3.73
N LEU A 127 -18.78 3.58 -3.57
CA LEU A 127 -18.82 2.56 -4.62
C LEU A 127 -19.29 3.18 -5.95
N GLY A 128 -18.65 2.82 -7.05
CA GLY A 128 -18.92 3.36 -8.39
C GLY A 128 -18.37 4.78 -8.64
N GLU A 129 -17.78 5.45 -7.64
CA GLU A 129 -17.11 6.74 -7.83
C GLU A 129 -15.72 6.52 -8.45
N ILE A 130 -15.41 7.25 -9.53
CA ILE A 130 -14.10 7.18 -10.19
C ILE A 130 -13.08 7.98 -9.38
N PHE A 131 -11.94 7.35 -9.13
CA PHE A 131 -10.74 7.97 -8.59
C PHE A 131 -9.51 7.43 -9.31
N SER A 132 -8.38 8.09 -9.12
CA SER A 132 -7.12 7.69 -9.75
C SER A 132 -6.01 7.56 -8.72
N TYR A 133 -5.04 6.70 -9.00
CA TYR A 133 -3.78 6.69 -8.30
C TYR A 133 -2.61 6.48 -9.26
N GLN A 134 -1.46 7.01 -8.85
CA GLN A 134 -0.17 6.83 -9.49
C GLN A 134 0.82 6.29 -8.45
N VAL A 135 1.55 5.26 -8.86
CA VAL A 135 2.66 4.65 -8.15
C VAL A 135 3.89 4.87 -9.02
N ASP A 136 4.84 5.65 -8.54
CA ASP A 136 6.04 5.99 -9.29
C ASP A 136 7.28 5.73 -8.42
N VAL A 137 8.09 4.76 -8.81
CA VAL A 137 9.36 4.46 -8.16
C VAL A 137 10.48 5.04 -9.00
N THR A 138 11.07 6.15 -8.55
CA THR A 138 12.20 6.82 -9.19
C THR A 138 13.43 6.71 -8.30
N GLY A 139 14.44 5.97 -8.76
CA GLY A 139 15.62 5.67 -7.95
C GLY A 139 15.29 4.71 -6.80
N ASP A 140 15.40 5.20 -5.58
CA ASP A 140 15.00 4.48 -4.35
C ASP A 140 13.68 5.00 -3.75
N ILE A 141 13.08 6.01 -4.39
CA ILE A 141 11.99 6.78 -3.82
C ILE A 141 10.68 6.36 -4.46
N LEU A 142 9.72 5.97 -3.62
CA LEU A 142 8.33 5.76 -3.98
C LEU A 142 7.57 7.08 -3.83
N HIS A 143 7.00 7.55 -4.93
CA HIS A 143 6.03 8.62 -4.99
C HIS A 143 4.63 8.03 -5.22
N LEU A 144 3.70 8.36 -4.33
CA LEU A 144 2.29 8.03 -4.48
C LEU A 144 1.50 9.30 -4.70
N THR A 145 0.61 9.30 -5.69
CA THR A 145 -0.38 10.35 -5.90
C THR A 145 -1.76 9.72 -5.96
N PHE A 146 -2.70 10.25 -5.20
CA PHE A 146 -4.10 9.83 -5.21
C PHE A 146 -4.99 11.02 -5.54
N THR A 147 -5.89 10.84 -6.50
CA THR A 147 -6.76 11.90 -7.00
C THR A 147 -8.21 11.47 -6.91
N LYS A 148 -8.99 12.21 -6.12
CA LYS A 148 -10.46 12.09 -6.06
C LYS A 148 -11.09 13.06 -7.05
N ASN A 149 -12.16 12.63 -7.72
CA ASN A 149 -12.85 13.37 -8.80
C ASN A 149 -11.91 13.77 -9.97
N PRO A 150 -11.14 12.84 -10.57
CA PRO A 150 -10.08 13.16 -11.52
C PRO A 150 -10.55 13.88 -12.81
N THR A 151 -11.84 13.77 -13.17
CA THR A 151 -12.41 14.46 -14.33
C THR A 151 -13.05 15.82 -14.01
N SER A 152 -13.11 16.18 -12.72
CA SER A 152 -13.72 17.44 -12.25
C SER A 152 -12.69 18.57 -12.19
N GLN A 153 -13.17 19.82 -12.22
CA GLN A 153 -12.34 20.99 -11.89
C GLN A 153 -12.01 21.09 -10.39
N HIS A 154 -12.73 20.34 -9.53
CA HIS A 154 -12.53 20.30 -8.09
C HIS A 154 -11.88 18.98 -7.65
N GLN A 155 -10.72 18.67 -8.24
CA GLN A 155 -9.93 17.51 -7.85
C GLN A 155 -9.43 17.68 -6.41
N ILE A 156 -9.34 16.57 -5.68
CA ILE A 156 -8.66 16.52 -4.39
C ILE A 156 -7.47 15.57 -4.54
N ILE A 157 -6.26 16.11 -4.37
CA ILE A 157 -5.01 15.38 -4.57
C ILE A 157 -4.33 15.17 -3.22
N LYS A 158 -3.86 13.95 -2.97
CA LYS A 158 -3.00 13.61 -1.84
C LYS A 158 -1.75 12.89 -2.30
N THR A 159 -0.60 13.28 -1.78
CA THR A 159 0.70 12.73 -2.17
C THR A 159 1.45 12.17 -0.97
N PHE A 160 2.22 11.11 -1.20
CA PHE A 160 3.11 10.51 -0.21
C PHE A 160 4.47 10.21 -0.85
N VAL A 161 5.52 10.28 -0.03
CA VAL A 161 6.90 10.05 -0.47
C VAL A 161 7.59 9.17 0.58
N ILE A 162 8.20 8.08 0.13
CA ILE A 162 8.96 7.16 0.99
C ILE A 162 10.26 6.79 0.29
N ASN A 163 11.35 6.70 1.05
CA ASN A 163 12.55 6.03 0.58
C ASN A 163 12.45 4.54 0.90
N LEU A 164 12.22 3.70 -0.12
CA LEU A 164 12.06 2.25 0.03
C LEU A 164 13.37 1.56 0.42
N ALA A 165 14.54 2.13 0.09
CA ALA A 165 15.85 1.57 0.39
C ALA A 165 16.27 1.75 1.86
N LYS A 166 15.75 2.78 2.54
CA LYS A 166 16.28 3.26 3.82
C LYS A 166 16.09 2.27 4.98
N GLY A 167 14.98 1.53 4.98
CA GLY A 167 14.54 0.76 6.14
C GLY A 167 14.26 1.63 7.36
N ASN A 168 14.20 0.99 8.53
CA ASN A 168 13.84 1.59 9.81
C ASN A 168 12.59 2.49 9.72
N TYR A 169 11.61 2.07 8.91
CA TYR A 169 10.45 2.89 8.62
C TYR A 169 9.70 3.23 9.91
N GLN A 170 9.50 4.52 10.17
CA GLN A 170 8.90 5.04 11.40
C GLN A 170 9.53 4.51 12.72
N GLY A 171 10.82 4.18 12.70
CA GLY A 171 11.54 3.70 13.89
C GLY A 171 11.44 2.20 14.15
N HIS A 172 10.84 1.44 13.23
CA HIS A 172 10.83 -0.02 13.29
C HIS A 172 12.20 -0.58 12.88
N SER A 173 13.09 -0.78 13.85
CA SER A 173 14.48 -1.17 13.62
C SER A 173 14.68 -2.52 12.90
N ILE A 174 13.65 -3.38 12.88
CA ILE A 174 13.70 -4.65 12.16
C ILE A 174 13.69 -4.44 10.64
N ASP A 175 13.13 -3.33 10.17
CA ASP A 175 12.92 -3.06 8.76
C ASP A 175 14.25 -2.74 8.08
N GLN A 176 14.66 -3.60 7.16
CA GLN A 176 15.90 -3.43 6.42
C GLN A 176 15.72 -2.60 5.14
N GLY A 177 14.47 -2.21 4.84
CA GLY A 177 14.12 -1.61 3.56
C GLY A 177 14.26 -2.63 2.42
N TYR A 178 14.10 -2.16 1.19
CA TYR A 178 14.01 -2.99 -0.01
C TYR A 178 15.19 -2.81 -0.96
N SER A 179 16.30 -2.20 -0.50
CA SER A 179 17.48 -1.96 -1.36
C SER A 179 18.13 -3.23 -1.88
N GLN A 180 17.94 -4.38 -1.21
CA GLN A 180 18.52 -5.67 -1.57
C GLN A 180 17.52 -6.63 -2.22
N ASP A 181 16.30 -6.15 -2.51
CA ASP A 181 15.19 -6.97 -2.99
C ASP A 181 14.83 -6.65 -4.45
N TRP A 182 14.13 -7.57 -5.09
CA TRP A 182 13.55 -7.41 -6.43
C TRP A 182 12.03 -7.39 -6.38
N MET A 183 11.41 -6.74 -7.37
CA MET A 183 9.98 -6.41 -7.43
C MET A 183 9.37 -6.65 -8.81
#